data_AF-A0A7W0N6C9-F1
#
_entry.id   AF-A0A7W0N6C9-F1
#
_cell.length_a   1.000
_cell.length_b   1.000
_cell.length_c   1.000
_cell.angle_alpha   90.00
_cell.angle_beta   90.00
_cell.angle_gamma   90.00
#
_symmetry.space_group_name_H-M   'P 1'
#
loop_
_entity.id
_entity.type
_entity.pdbx_description
1 polymer ?
#
loop_
_entity_poly.entity_id
_entity_poly.type
_entity_poly.pdbx_seq_one_letter_code
_entity_poly.pdbx_strand_id
1 'polypeptide(L)'
;MIKLTTENTAKAIERCRKLKPQVRFIADRIFSVKSSNNTNSYTVRFDVKDGEKFGQCECKASERRLVCYHIIGAATANIYRQSLKRQSA
;
A
#
# COMPACT_ATOMS: atom_id res chain seq x y z
N MET A 1 10.85 3.79 4.64
CA MET A 1 9.44 3.38 4.64
C MET A 1 8.68 4.21 5.66
N ILE A 2 7.38 4.42 5.46
CA ILE A 2 6.50 5.21 6.34
C ILE A 2 5.80 4.23 7.29
N LYS A 3 5.82 4.52 8.59
CA LYS A 3 5.04 3.76 9.59
C LYS A 3 3.55 4.01 9.34
N LEU A 4 2.77 2.94 9.23
CA LEU A 4 1.35 3.01 8.95
C LEU A 4 0.58 3.05 10.28
N THR A 5 -0.01 4.20 10.60
CA THR A 5 -0.84 4.41 11.80
C THR A 5 -2.26 4.76 11.40
N THR A 6 -3.21 4.60 12.32
CA THR A 6 -4.62 4.97 12.07
C THR A 6 -4.75 6.44 11.67
N GLU A 7 -4.01 7.33 12.33
CA GLU A 7 -4.05 8.77 12.10
C GLU A 7 -3.53 9.17 10.71
N ASN A 8 -2.37 8.62 10.30
CA ASN A 8 -1.75 9.02 9.04
C ASN A 8 -2.33 8.32 7.80
N THR A 9 -3.12 7.25 7.99
CA THR A 9 -3.78 6.52 6.91
C THR A 9 -5.18 7.04 6.59
N ALA A 10 -5.88 7.70 7.52
CA ALA A 10 -7.29 8.10 7.38
C ALA A 10 -7.59 8.83 6.05
N LYS A 11 -6.89 9.93 5.76
CA LYS A 11 -7.09 10.70 4.52
C LYS A 11 -6.75 9.90 3.26
N ALA A 12 -5.77 9.00 3.36
CA ALA A 12 -5.38 8.15 2.24
C ALA A 12 -6.43 7.06 1.95
N ILE A 13 -7.12 6.57 3.00
CA ILE A 13 -8.23 5.62 2.87
C ILE A 13 -9.40 6.25 2.13
N GLU A 14 -9.79 7.47 2.50
CA GLU A 14 -10.88 8.19 1.82
C GLU A 14 -10.57 8.37 0.33
N ARG A 15 -9.35 8.80 0.00
CA ARG A 15 -8.91 8.93 -1.40
C ARG A 15 -8.89 7.60 -2.14
N CYS A 16 -8.45 6.53 -1.48
CA CYS A 16 -8.42 5.20 -2.08
C CYS A 16 -9.82 4.69 -2.41
N ARG A 17 -10.81 4.92 -1.54
CA ARG A 17 -12.22 4.55 -1.77
C ARG A 17 -12.82 5.29 -2.97
N LYS A 18 -12.46 6.57 -3.14
CA LYS A 18 -12.93 7.40 -4.27
C LYS A 18 -12.28 7.01 -5.59
N LEU A 19 -10.96 6.84 -5.61
CA LEU A 19 -10.20 6.63 -6.83
C LEU A 19 -10.19 5.17 -7.30
N LYS A 20 -10.33 4.20 -6.39
CA LYS A 20 -10.32 2.76 -6.69
C LYS A 20 -9.13 2.35 -7.59
N PRO A 21 -7.87 2.55 -7.13
CA PRO A 21 -6.70 2.21 -7.93
C PRO A 21 -6.64 0.71 -8.23
N GLN A 22 -6.08 0.34 -9.38
CA GLN A 22 -5.88 -1.06 -9.74
C GLN A 22 -4.58 -1.57 -9.13
N VAL A 23 -4.64 -2.70 -8.42
CA VAL A 23 -3.50 -3.31 -7.72
C VAL A 23 -3.15 -4.63 -8.41
N ARG A 24 -1.87 -4.79 -8.74
CA ARG A 24 -1.30 -6.03 -9.28
C ARG A 24 -0.24 -6.56 -8.32
N PHE A 25 -0.32 -7.86 -8.03
CA PHE A 25 0.73 -8.55 -7.27
C PHE A 25 1.97 -8.74 -8.12
N ILE A 26 3.15 -8.50 -7.54
CA ILE A 26 4.45 -8.71 -8.20
C ILE A 26 5.23 -9.79 -7.48
N ALA A 27 5.49 -9.61 -6.19
CA ALA A 27 6.23 -10.55 -5.34
C ALA A 27 5.77 -10.41 -3.89
N ASP A 28 6.27 -11.24 -2.97
CA ASP A 28 5.86 -11.16 -1.57
C ASP A 28 6.03 -9.74 -1.01
N ARG A 29 4.94 -9.18 -0.49
CA ARG A 29 4.87 -7.80 0.03
C ARG A 29 5.23 -6.70 -0.98
N ILE A 30 5.30 -7.01 -2.28
CA ILE A 30 5.59 -6.08 -3.36
C ILE A 30 4.44 -6.08 -4.38
N PHE A 31 3.92 -4.89 -4.66
CA PHE A 31 2.76 -4.68 -5.51
C PHE A 31 3.02 -3.55 -6.50
N SER A 32 2.44 -3.65 -7.69
CA SER A 32 2.35 -2.54 -8.64
C SER A 32 0.94 -1.95 -8.56
N VAL A 33 0.84 -0.64 -8.41
CA VAL A 33 -0.44 0.07 -8.31
C VAL A 33 -0.55 1.05 -9.46
N LYS A 34 -1.52 0.81 -10.35
CA LYS A 34 -1.86 1.75 -11.41
C LYS A 34 -2.75 2.84 -10.81
N SER A 35 -2.29 4.08 -10.94
CA SER A 35 -3.03 5.26 -10.51
C SER A 35 -4.28 5.43 -11.38
N SER A 36 -5.40 5.81 -10.76
CA SER A 36 -6.65 6.07 -11.49
C SER A 36 -6.65 7.44 -12.18
N ASN A 37 -5.71 8.31 -11.80
CA ASN A 37 -5.65 9.71 -12.26
C ASN A 37 -4.70 9.92 -13.45
N ASN A 38 -3.89 8.92 -13.79
CA ASN A 38 -2.92 8.98 -14.88
C ASN A 38 -2.52 7.57 -15.33
N THR A 39 -1.72 7.48 -16.38
CA THR A 39 -1.23 6.19 -16.91
C THR A 39 -0.08 5.61 -16.09
N ASN A 40 0.33 6.25 -14.99
CA ASN A 40 1.50 5.83 -14.21
C ASN A 40 1.18 4.64 -13.31
N SER A 41 2.15 3.75 -13.19
CA SER A 41 2.14 2.65 -12.23
C SER A 41 3.25 2.87 -11.22
N TYR A 42 2.97 2.61 -9.94
CA TYR A 42 3.90 2.83 -8.84
C TYR A 42 4.14 1.51 -8.10
N THR A 43 5.40 1.23 -7.76
CA THR A 43 5.70 0.08 -6.89
C THR A 43 5.43 0.44 -5.44
N VAL A 44 4.73 -0.45 -4.75
CA VAL A 44 4.47 -0.39 -3.31
C VAL A 44 5.11 -1.58 -2.63
N ARG A 45 5.85 -1.33 -1.56
CA ARG A 45 6.51 -2.35 -0.73
C ARG A 45 6.02 -2.24 0.71
N PHE A 46 5.79 -3.38 1.34
CA PHE A 46 5.42 -3.48 2.76
C PHE A 46 6.47 -4.20 3.57
N ASP A 47 6.59 -3.81 4.83
CA ASP A 47 7.46 -4.48 5.78
C ASP A 47 6.84 -4.46 7.18
N VAL A 48 7.30 -5.35 8.05
CA VAL A 48 6.92 -5.37 9.47
C VAL A 48 8.19 -5.46 10.30
N LYS A 49 8.42 -4.47 11.16
CA LYS A 49 9.58 -4.41 12.06
C LYS A 49 9.09 -4.15 13.46
N ASP A 50 9.54 -4.95 14.43
CA ASP A 50 9.18 -4.80 15.84
C ASP A 50 7.65 -4.75 16.09
N GLY A 51 6.89 -5.51 15.30
CA GLY A 51 5.41 -5.53 15.34
C GLY A 51 4.74 -4.33 14.64
N GLU A 52 5.50 -3.33 14.20
CA GLU A 52 5.00 -2.16 13.50
C GLU A 52 4.93 -2.40 11.99
N LYS A 53 3.89 -1.86 11.36
CA LYS A 53 3.63 -2.02 9.92
C LYS A 53 4.16 -0.82 9.15
N PHE A 54 4.91 -1.07 8.10
CA PHE A 54 5.50 -0.05 7.25
C PHE A 54 5.08 -0.21 5.79
N GLY A 55 4.97 0.91 5.09
CA GLY A 55 4.72 0.95 3.66
C GLY A 55 5.61 1.97 2.95
N GLN A 56 5.97 1.71 1.71
CA GLN A 56 6.67 2.66 0.85
C GLN A 56 6.11 2.59 -0.55
N CYS A 57 5.93 3.76 -1.16
CA CYS A 57 5.53 3.91 -2.56
C CYS A 57 6.58 4.75 -3.30
N GLU A 58 6.68 4.59 -4.60
CA GLU A 58 7.56 5.39 -5.49
C GLU A 58 6.90 6.70 -5.97
N CYS A 59 5.87 7.18 -5.27
CA CYS A 59 5.18 8.41 -5.66
C CYS A 59 5.69 9.61 -4.85
N LYS A 60 5.51 10.82 -5.42
CA LYS A 60 5.90 12.10 -4.78
C LYS A 60 5.35 12.30 -3.36
N ALA A 61 4.19 11.74 -3.05
CA ALA A 61 3.65 11.82 -1.69
C ALA A 61 4.50 11.02 -0.70
N SER A 62 4.97 9.83 -1.09
CA SER A 62 5.84 8.99 -0.27
C SER A 62 7.24 9.59 -0.12
N GLU A 63 7.76 10.27 -1.14
CA GLU A 63 9.01 11.07 -1.04
C GLU A 63 8.90 12.14 0.07
N ARG A 64 7.71 12.72 0.23
CA ARG A 64 7.38 13.68 1.30
C ARG A 64 6.99 13.02 2.63
N ARG A 65 7.24 11.71 2.78
CA ARG A 65 6.88 10.90 3.96
C ARG A 65 5.39 10.89 4.28
N LEU A 66 4.53 11.07 3.28
CA LEU A 66 3.06 11.00 3.43
C LEU A 66 2.52 9.66 2.94
N VAL A 67 1.56 9.10 3.68
CA VAL A 67 0.85 7.90 3.23
C VAL A 67 -0.04 8.26 2.05
N CYS A 68 0.17 7.61 0.91
CA CYS A 68 -0.62 7.82 -0.29
C CYS A 68 -1.70 6.75 -0.46
N TYR A 69 -2.69 7.04 -1.30
CA TYR A 69 -3.78 6.10 -1.57
C TYR A 69 -3.29 4.80 -2.25
N HIS A 70 -2.16 4.82 -2.97
CA HIS A 70 -1.55 3.59 -3.51
C HIS A 70 -1.13 2.61 -2.41
N ILE A 71 -0.56 3.12 -1.31
CA ILE A 71 -0.18 2.28 -0.16
C ILE A 71 -1.43 1.63 0.42
N ILE A 72 -2.52 2.37 0.56
CA ILE A 72 -3.77 1.81 1.09
C ILE A 72 -4.34 0.75 0.17
N GLY A 73 -4.42 1.01 -1.15
CA GLY A 73 -4.92 0.04 -2.12
C GLY A 73 -4.12 -1.27 -2.08
N ALA A 74 -2.79 -1.17 -2.08
CA ALA A 74 -1.93 -2.34 -1.99
C ALA A 74 -1.94 -2.99 -0.59
N ALA A 75 -2.22 -2.25 0.49
CA ALA A 75 -2.27 -2.79 1.85
C ALA A 75 -3.42 -3.79 2.00
N THR A 76 -4.59 -3.52 1.41
CA THR A 76 -5.71 -4.46 1.38
C THR A 76 -5.30 -5.78 0.71
N ALA A 77 -4.66 -5.69 -0.47
CA ALA A 77 -4.16 -6.87 -1.18
C ALA A 77 -3.08 -7.62 -0.38
N ASN A 78 -2.19 -6.88 0.31
CA ASN A 78 -1.18 -7.48 1.16
C ASN A 78 -1.79 -8.24 2.34
N ILE A 79 -2.72 -7.63 3.08
CA ILE A 79 -3.39 -8.27 4.22
C ILE A 79 -4.05 -9.58 3.78
N TYR A 80 -4.78 -9.57 2.67
CA TYR A 80 -5.41 -10.77 2.12
C TYR A 80 -4.39 -11.84 1.74
N ARG A 81 -3.30 -11.49 1.05
CA ARG A 81 -2.27 -12.47 0.66
C ARG A 81 -1.52 -13.04 1.85
N GLN A 82 -1.22 -12.22 2.85
CA GLN A 82 -0.57 -12.70 4.07
C GLN A 82 -1.51 -13.58 4.90
N SER A 83 -2.83 -13.34 4.88
CA SER A 83 -3.78 -14.24 5.56
C SER A 83 -3.86 -15.61 4.87
N LEU A 84 -3.84 -15.66 3.53
CA LEU A 84 -3.78 -16.91 2.79
C LEU A 84 -2.51 -17.71 3.12
N LYS A 85 -1.34 -17.05 3.17
CA LYS A 85 -0.08 -17.69 3.53
C LYS A 85 -0.08 -18.30 4.93
N ARG A 86 -0.76 -17.68 5.89
CA ARG A 86 -0.87 -18.18 7.27
C ARG A 86 -1.79 -19.39 7.39
N GLN A 87 -2.72 -19.59 6.46
CA GLN A 87 -3.61 -20.76 6.45
C GLN A 87 -2.96 -21.98 5.78
N SER A 88 -1.99 -21.77 4.90
CA SER A 88 -1.27 -22.82 4.19
C SER A 88 -0.01 -23.31 4.91
N ALA A 89 0.28 -22.79 6.10
CA ALA A 89 1.46 -23.11 6.92
C ALA A 89 1.00 -23.80 8.20
#